data_AF-A0A955CEF8-F1
#
_entry.id   AF-A0A955CEF8-F1
#
_cell.length_a   1.000
_cell.length_b   1.000
_cell.length_c   1.000
_cell.angle_alpha   90.00
_cell.angle_beta   90.00
_cell.angle_gamma   90.00
#
_symmetry.space_group_name_H-M   'P 1'
#
loop_
_entity.id
_entity.type
_entity.pdbx_description
1 polymer ?
#
loop_
_entity_poly.entity_id
_entity_poly.type
_entity_poly.pdbx_seq_one_letter_code
_entity_poly.pdbx_strand_id
1 'polypeptide(L)'
;MPSPVLLAGYLALFVLVGGVFLFVNLLVGYLLRPKNPNPEKLEIYECGEPTIGSSFVQFDLRFYVVALIFIVFDAEVAFLYPLSTFFGKSAALASAELSLVEADPATAAPVLTEAAAGLQREMGIEAPAAISATTAEELRAAARRFTWATFAAINVFFVVLLIGFAYEWRTGSLDWVKALSRQRAMRPARAAETSPARTPVLSA
;
A
#
# COMPACT_ATOMS: atom_id res chain seq x y z
N MET A 1 -16.27 23.33 -6.96
CA MET A 1 -15.63 22.00 -6.93
C MET A 1 -16.27 21.12 -7.99
N PRO A 2 -15.54 20.24 -8.68
CA PRO A 2 -16.15 19.32 -9.64
C PRO A 2 -17.25 18.50 -8.94
N SER A 3 -18.40 18.33 -9.58
CA SER A 3 -19.45 17.49 -9.01
C SER A 3 -18.96 16.03 -8.91
N PRO A 4 -19.45 15.22 -7.96
CA PRO A 4 -19.04 13.82 -7.84
C PRO A 4 -19.24 13.04 -9.15
N VAL A 5 -20.29 13.40 -9.90
CA VAL A 5 -20.59 12.85 -11.24
C VAL A 5 -19.48 13.19 -12.25
N LEU A 6 -18.97 14.43 -12.21
CA LEU A 6 -17.93 14.89 -13.12
C LEU A 6 -16.58 14.23 -12.78
N LEU A 7 -16.26 14.06 -11.49
CA LEU A 7 -15.08 13.29 -11.06
C LEU A 7 -15.18 11.82 -11.52
N ALA A 8 -16.31 11.17 -11.30
CA ALA A 8 -16.56 9.81 -11.78
C ALA A 8 -16.44 9.72 -13.31
N GLY A 9 -16.91 10.75 -14.03
CA GLY A 9 -16.77 10.88 -15.47
C GLY A 9 -15.30 10.93 -15.92
N TYR A 10 -14.46 11.73 -15.26
CA TYR A 10 -13.02 11.77 -15.56
C TYR A 10 -12.31 10.44 -15.26
N LEU A 11 -12.64 9.79 -14.15
CA LEU A 11 -12.07 8.48 -13.81
C LEU A 11 -12.49 7.41 -14.83
N ALA A 12 -13.78 7.38 -15.19
CA ALA A 12 -14.28 6.46 -16.20
C ALA A 12 -13.62 6.70 -17.56
N LEU A 13 -13.47 7.97 -17.96
CA LEU A 13 -12.76 8.34 -19.18
C LEU A 13 -11.30 7.89 -19.13
N PHE A 14 -10.59 8.11 -18.03
CA PHE A 14 -9.19 7.70 -17.88
C PHE A 14 -9.03 6.18 -18.01
N VAL A 15 -9.87 5.40 -17.32
CA VAL A 15 -9.85 3.93 -17.39
C VAL A 15 -10.21 3.45 -18.79
N LEU A 16 -11.21 4.05 -19.42
CA LEU A 16 -11.63 3.71 -20.78
C LEU A 16 -10.51 3.98 -21.78
N VAL A 17 -9.94 5.18 -21.78
CA VAL A 17 -8.87 5.58 -22.70
C VAL A 17 -7.63 4.73 -22.46
N GLY A 18 -7.23 4.51 -21.21
CA GLY A 18 -6.10 3.63 -20.88
C GLY A 18 -6.33 2.18 -21.31
N GLY A 19 -7.54 1.65 -21.11
CA GLY A 19 -7.92 0.32 -21.54
C GLY A 19 -7.95 0.17 -23.06
N VAL A 20 -8.54 1.14 -23.77
CA VAL A 20 -8.53 1.20 -25.24
C VAL A 20 -7.11 1.30 -25.76
N PHE A 21 -6.27 2.15 -25.16
CA PHE A 21 -4.88 2.29 -25.55
C PHE A 21 -4.11 0.97 -25.42
N LEU A 22 -4.25 0.26 -24.28
CA LEU A 22 -3.67 -1.08 -24.11
C LEU A 22 -4.21 -2.05 -25.17
N PHE A 23 -5.53 -2.11 -25.36
CA PHE A 23 -6.16 -3.06 -26.26
C PHE A 23 -5.78 -2.83 -27.73
N VAL A 24 -5.73 -1.56 -28.18
CA VAL A 24 -5.31 -1.20 -29.54
C VAL A 24 -3.87 -1.63 -29.78
N ASN A 25 -2.96 -1.39 -28.84
CA ASN A 25 -1.55 -1.82 -28.99
C ASN A 25 -1.43 -3.34 -29.05
N LEU A 26 -2.16 -4.08 -28.20
CA LEU A 26 -2.20 -5.53 -28.25
C LEU A 26 -2.80 -6.03 -29.58
N LEU A 27 -3.86 -5.39 -30.08
CA LEU A 27 -4.53 -5.74 -31.33
C LEU A 27 -3.62 -5.49 -32.54
N VAL A 28 -2.96 -4.33 -32.59
CA VAL A 28 -1.97 -4.01 -33.62
C VAL A 28 -0.82 -5.02 -33.58
N GLY A 29 -0.28 -5.31 -32.40
CA GLY A 29 0.75 -6.34 -32.23
C GLY A 29 0.29 -7.72 -32.70
N TYR A 30 -0.94 -8.11 -32.38
CA TYR A 30 -1.53 -9.37 -32.81
C TYR A 30 -1.75 -9.45 -34.34
N LEU A 31 -2.16 -8.34 -34.97
CA LEU A 31 -2.40 -8.27 -36.42
C LEU A 31 -1.09 -8.22 -37.23
N LEU A 32 -0.08 -7.49 -36.76
CA LEU A 32 1.21 -7.35 -37.44
C LEU A 32 2.16 -8.52 -37.21
N ARG A 33 2.02 -9.27 -36.10
CA ARG A 33 2.93 -10.36 -35.74
C ARG A 33 2.82 -11.56 -36.71
N PRO A 34 3.94 -12.00 -37.32
CA PRO A 34 3.97 -13.25 -38.09
C PRO A 34 3.63 -14.45 -37.20
N LYS A 35 2.65 -15.25 -37.64
CA LYS A 35 2.22 -16.47 -36.94
C LYS A 35 2.98 -17.69 -37.50
N ASN A 36 4.09 -18.05 -36.86
CA ASN A 36 4.90 -19.23 -37.23
C ASN A 36 5.21 -20.12 -36.00
N PRO A 37 4.22 -20.89 -35.51
CA PRO A 37 4.39 -21.79 -34.37
C PRO A 37 5.15 -23.07 -34.78
N ASN A 38 6.21 -23.38 -34.04
CA ASN A 38 7.01 -24.60 -34.22
C ASN A 38 7.08 -25.34 -32.87
N PRO A 39 7.20 -26.68 -32.83
CA PRO A 39 7.27 -27.44 -31.59
C PRO A 39 8.36 -26.93 -30.64
N GLU A 40 9.58 -26.71 -31.13
CA GLU A 40 10.70 -26.16 -30.35
C GLU A 40 10.43 -24.77 -29.75
N LYS A 41 9.64 -23.92 -30.42
CA LYS A 41 9.28 -22.57 -29.92
C LYS A 41 8.20 -22.60 -28.83
N LEU A 42 7.48 -23.72 -28.73
CA LEU A 42 6.40 -23.93 -27.78
C LEU A 42 6.86 -24.74 -26.56
N GLU A 43 8.09 -25.28 -26.60
CA GLU A 43 8.71 -25.95 -25.47
C GLU A 43 9.26 -24.96 -24.44
N ILE A 44 9.36 -25.43 -23.18
CA ILE A 44 9.92 -24.64 -22.08
C ILE A 44 11.42 -24.48 -22.31
N TYR A 45 11.92 -23.25 -22.18
CA TYR A 45 13.35 -22.98 -22.33
C TYR A 45 14.15 -23.60 -21.19
N GLU A 46 15.02 -24.56 -21.52
CA GLU A 46 15.94 -25.22 -20.57
C GLU A 46 17.36 -25.30 -21.18
N CYS A 47 17.86 -24.16 -21.69
CA CYS A 47 19.21 -24.04 -22.30
C CYS A 47 19.50 -25.02 -23.46
N GLY A 48 18.45 -25.53 -24.13
CA GLY A 48 18.56 -26.45 -25.27
C GLY A 48 18.45 -27.94 -24.92
N GLU A 49 18.27 -28.28 -23.64
CA GLU A 49 18.00 -29.65 -23.19
C GLU A 49 16.49 -29.87 -22.99
N PRO A 50 15.98 -31.11 -23.11
CA PRO A 50 14.59 -31.39 -22.76
C PRO A 50 14.41 -31.26 -21.24
N THR A 51 13.29 -30.66 -20.82
CA THR A 51 12.96 -30.54 -19.39
C THR A 51 12.76 -31.92 -18.77
N ILE A 52 13.54 -32.25 -17.75
CA ILE A 52 13.42 -33.50 -16.99
C ILE A 52 13.09 -33.17 -15.53
N GLY A 53 12.07 -33.83 -14.99
CA GLY A 53 11.68 -33.71 -13.59
C GLY A 53 10.41 -32.86 -13.38
N SER A 54 10.01 -32.72 -12.12
CA SER A 54 8.80 -31.99 -11.75
C SER A 54 9.08 -30.50 -11.59
N SER A 55 8.16 -29.66 -12.08
CA SER A 55 8.17 -28.21 -11.82
C SER A 55 7.72 -27.82 -10.41
N PHE A 56 7.26 -28.78 -9.60
CA PHE A 56 6.84 -28.56 -8.22
C PHE A 56 8.04 -28.59 -7.27
N VAL A 57 8.56 -27.41 -6.95
CA VAL A 57 9.59 -27.20 -5.95
C VAL A 57 9.00 -26.57 -4.69
N GLN A 58 9.52 -26.93 -3.52
CA GLN A 58 9.18 -26.25 -2.27
C GLN A 58 9.79 -24.85 -2.28
N PHE A 59 8.94 -23.83 -2.41
CA PHE A 59 9.35 -22.44 -2.28
C PHE A 59 9.62 -22.08 -0.81
N ASP A 60 10.57 -21.16 -0.60
CA ASP A 60 10.90 -20.68 0.74
C ASP A 60 9.70 -19.90 1.34
N LEU A 61 9.39 -20.15 2.61
CA LEU A 61 8.29 -19.48 3.34
C LEU A 61 8.47 -17.95 3.41
N ARG A 62 9.68 -17.44 3.16
CA ARG A 62 9.99 -15.99 3.20
C ARG A 62 9.15 -15.15 2.25
N PHE A 63 8.78 -15.69 1.09
CA PHE A 63 7.87 -15.00 0.17
C PHE A 63 6.50 -14.74 0.82
N TYR A 64 6.03 -15.69 1.64
CA TYR A 64 4.80 -15.54 2.41
C TYR A 64 4.95 -14.51 3.54
N VAL A 65 6.08 -14.50 4.26
CA VAL A 65 6.33 -13.51 5.33
C VAL A 65 6.31 -12.09 4.77
N VAL A 66 6.97 -11.84 3.64
CA VAL A 66 6.97 -10.52 2.98
C VAL A 66 5.55 -10.13 2.57
N ALA A 67 4.78 -11.05 1.99
CA ALA A 67 3.39 -10.80 1.62
C ALA A 67 2.49 -10.51 2.83
N LEU A 68 2.68 -11.23 3.94
CA LEU A 68 1.93 -11.02 5.18
C LEU A 68 2.25 -9.66 5.81
N ILE A 69 3.53 -9.29 5.87
CA ILE A 69 3.95 -7.95 6.33
C ILE A 69 3.32 -6.89 5.43
N PHE A 70 3.38 -7.05 4.10
CA PHE A 70 2.74 -6.12 3.16
C PHE A 70 1.25 -5.94 3.46
N ILE A 71 0.48 -7.02 3.65
CA ILE A 71 -0.96 -6.94 3.95
C ILE A 71 -1.22 -6.22 5.27
N VAL A 72 -0.42 -6.47 6.31
CA VAL A 72 -0.57 -5.78 7.60
C VAL A 72 -0.30 -4.27 7.46
N PHE A 73 0.79 -3.89 6.76
CA PHE A 73 1.10 -2.49 6.50
C PHE A 73 0.07 -1.80 5.58
N ASP A 74 -0.48 -2.51 4.59
CA ASP A 74 -1.53 -1.99 3.70
C ASP A 74 -2.84 -1.72 4.47
N ALA A 75 -3.26 -2.68 5.29
CA ALA A 75 -4.40 -2.51 6.18
C ALA A 75 -4.21 -1.34 7.16
N GLU A 76 -2.99 -1.16 7.68
CA GLU A 76 -2.66 -0.03 8.54
C GLU A 76 -2.87 1.31 7.83
N VAL A 77 -2.34 1.47 6.62
CA VAL A 77 -2.49 2.70 5.83
C VAL A 77 -3.97 2.99 5.55
N ALA A 78 -4.78 1.96 5.31
CA ALA A 78 -6.23 2.09 5.15
C ALA A 78 -6.91 2.68 6.41
N PHE A 79 -6.47 2.31 7.62
CA PHE A 79 -6.96 2.90 8.87
C PHE A 79 -6.39 4.30 9.15
N LEU A 80 -5.15 4.58 8.75
CA LEU A 80 -4.53 5.90 8.91
C LEU A 80 -5.17 6.96 8.03
N TYR A 81 -5.70 6.59 6.86
CA TYR A 81 -6.33 7.54 5.93
C TYR A 81 -7.48 8.36 6.56
N PRO A 82 -8.54 7.76 7.12
CA PRO A 82 -9.60 8.55 7.75
C PRO A 82 -9.09 9.39 8.93
N LEU A 83 -8.19 8.86 9.75
CA LEU A 83 -7.59 9.60 10.87
C LEU A 83 -6.79 10.82 10.39
N SER A 84 -6.04 10.68 9.30
CA SER A 84 -5.27 11.78 8.68
C SER A 84 -6.19 12.89 8.18
N THR A 85 -7.31 12.54 7.51
CA THR A 85 -8.26 13.55 7.03
C THR A 85 -8.91 14.33 8.18
N PHE A 86 -9.22 13.67 9.31
CA PHE A 86 -9.78 14.32 10.48
C PHE A 86 -8.75 15.16 11.23
N PHE A 87 -7.52 14.68 11.35
CA PHE A 87 -6.39 15.44 11.91
C PHE A 87 -6.19 16.74 11.12
N GLY A 88 -6.15 16.69 9.78
CA GLY A 88 -5.98 17.88 8.95
C GLY A 88 -7.08 18.94 9.16
N LYS A 89 -8.35 18.51 9.22
CA LYS A 89 -9.51 19.40 9.45
C LYS A 89 -9.50 20.01 10.86
N SER A 90 -9.25 19.20 11.88
CA SER A 90 -9.20 19.67 13.27
C SER A 90 -7.99 20.58 13.53
N ALA A 91 -6.83 20.29 12.92
CA ALA A 91 -5.66 21.14 12.98
C ALA A 91 -5.90 22.51 12.31
N ALA A 92 -6.58 22.53 11.16
CA ALA A 92 -6.95 23.78 10.48
C ALA A 92 -7.87 24.65 11.36
N LEU A 93 -8.87 24.05 12.01
CA LEU A 93 -9.75 24.76 12.96
C LEU A 93 -9.03 25.22 14.24
N ALA A 94 -8.00 24.49 14.66
CA ALA A 94 -7.17 24.85 15.80
C ALA A 94 -6.18 25.98 15.48
N SER A 95 -5.70 26.05 14.23
CA SER A 95 -4.65 26.96 13.77
C SER A 95 -5.01 28.41 13.97
N ALA A 96 -4.10 29.26 14.47
CA ALA A 96 -4.36 30.69 14.68
C ALA A 96 -4.54 31.48 13.36
N GLU A 97 -4.10 30.91 12.24
CA GLU A 97 -4.16 31.52 10.91
C GLU A 97 -5.59 31.61 10.38
N LEU A 98 -6.46 30.65 10.74
CA LEU A 98 -7.85 30.66 10.33
C LEU A 98 -8.67 31.59 11.25
N SER A 99 -9.20 32.68 10.69
CA SER A 99 -10.22 33.46 11.37
C SER A 99 -11.51 32.63 11.46
N LEU A 100 -11.98 32.37 12.68
CA LEU A 100 -13.20 31.59 12.91
C LEU A 100 -14.45 32.47 12.87
N VAL A 101 -14.34 33.76 13.14
CA VAL A 101 -15.48 34.67 13.27
C VAL A 101 -15.38 35.77 12.23
N GLU A 102 -16.50 36.01 11.55
CA GLU A 102 -16.72 37.11 10.62
C GLU A 102 -18.04 37.80 10.97
N ALA A 103 -18.18 39.09 10.65
CA ALA A 103 -19.44 39.80 10.85
C ALA A 103 -20.36 39.57 9.65
N ASP A 104 -21.60 39.13 9.89
CA ASP A 104 -22.60 38.95 8.83
C ASP A 104 -22.87 40.30 8.14
N PRO A 105 -22.71 40.40 6.80
CA PRO A 105 -22.95 41.64 6.06
C PRO A 105 -24.39 42.15 6.17
N ALA A 106 -25.37 41.29 6.46
CA ALA A 106 -26.78 41.67 6.58
C ALA A 106 -27.18 42.08 8.00
N THR A 107 -26.68 41.38 9.01
CA THR A 107 -27.14 41.53 10.41
C THR A 107 -26.08 42.10 11.36
N ALA A 108 -24.83 42.24 10.91
CA ALA A 108 -23.65 42.54 11.72
C ALA A 108 -23.41 41.57 12.89
N ALA A 109 -24.14 40.45 12.94
CA ALA A 109 -23.99 39.43 13.96
C ALA A 109 -22.69 38.63 13.73
N PRO A 110 -22.00 38.18 14.79
CA PRO A 110 -20.84 37.32 14.64
C PRO A 110 -21.27 35.92 14.17
N VAL A 111 -20.72 35.49 13.04
CA VAL A 111 -20.99 34.20 12.39
C VAL A 111 -19.68 33.48 12.08
N LEU A 112 -19.74 32.16 11.86
CA LEU A 112 -18.57 31.39 11.41
C LEU A 112 -18.17 31.84 10.01
N THR A 113 -16.88 32.05 9.80
CA THR A 113 -16.31 32.20 8.45
C THR A 113 -16.68 31.00 7.58
N GLU A 114 -16.95 31.22 6.29
CA GLU A 114 -17.38 30.16 5.36
C GLU A 114 -16.41 28.96 5.35
N ALA A 115 -15.10 29.22 5.40
CA ALA A 115 -14.06 28.20 5.47
C ALA A 115 -14.18 27.33 6.73
N ALA A 116 -14.39 27.94 7.89
CA ALA A 116 -14.51 27.23 9.17
C ALA A 116 -15.85 26.46 9.26
N ALA A 117 -16.95 27.03 8.74
CA ALA A 117 -18.23 26.34 8.61
C ALA A 117 -18.15 25.16 7.62
N GLY A 118 -17.36 25.29 6.55
CA GLY A 118 -17.07 24.20 5.61
C GLY A 118 -16.38 23.03 6.27
N LEU A 119 -15.33 23.30 7.05
CA LEU A 119 -14.60 22.27 7.80
C LEU A 119 -15.48 21.54 8.81
N GLN A 120 -16.38 22.23 9.52
CA GLN A 120 -17.34 21.59 10.43
C GLN A 120 -18.31 20.67 9.68
N ARG A 121 -18.90 21.16 8.58
CA ARG A 121 -19.80 20.36 7.73
C ARG A 121 -19.11 19.11 7.20
N GLU A 122 -17.85 19.24 6.78
CA GLU A 122 -17.04 18.11 6.32
C GLU A 122 -16.65 17.12 7.42
N MET A 123 -16.75 17.49 8.69
CA MET A 123 -16.62 16.59 9.84
C MET A 123 -17.98 16.02 10.29
N GLY A 124 -19.08 16.38 9.60
CA GLY A 124 -20.43 15.98 9.98
C GLY A 124 -20.99 16.75 11.18
N ILE A 125 -20.40 17.90 11.53
CA ILE A 125 -20.85 18.77 12.60
C ILE A 125 -21.64 19.93 11.98
N GLU A 126 -22.91 20.08 12.37
CA GLU A 126 -23.73 21.20 11.91
C GLU A 126 -23.27 22.50 12.60
N ALA A 127 -22.99 23.52 11.78
CA ALA A 127 -22.54 24.81 12.28
C ALA A 127 -23.73 25.59 12.86
N PRO A 128 -23.64 26.13 14.08
CA PRO A 128 -24.69 26.98 14.64
C PRO A 128 -24.82 28.28 13.85
N ALA A 129 -26.06 28.76 13.68
CA ALA A 129 -26.37 29.94 12.85
C ALA A 129 -25.81 31.27 13.39
N ALA A 130 -25.52 31.36 14.69
CA ALA A 130 -24.96 32.54 15.33
C ALA A 130 -23.94 32.11 16.39
N ILE A 131 -22.79 32.79 16.46
CA ILE A 131 -21.62 32.33 17.21
C ILE A 131 -21.00 33.51 17.94
N SER A 132 -20.97 33.44 19.26
CA SER A 132 -20.30 34.42 20.11
C SER A 132 -18.77 34.24 20.11
N ALA A 133 -18.03 35.26 20.52
CA ALA A 133 -16.57 35.15 20.72
C ALA A 133 -16.19 34.02 21.70
N THR A 134 -17.02 33.77 22.72
CA THR A 134 -16.80 32.68 23.69
C THR A 134 -16.96 31.30 23.06
N THR A 135 -17.98 31.12 22.22
CA THR A 135 -18.22 29.84 21.52
C THR A 135 -17.17 29.56 20.46
N ALA A 136 -16.61 30.59 19.82
CA ALA A 136 -15.47 30.45 18.91
C ALA A 136 -14.19 29.96 19.61
N GLU A 137 -13.90 30.46 20.81
CA GLU A 137 -12.77 29.97 21.62
C GLU A 137 -12.98 28.54 22.12
N GLU A 138 -14.20 28.19 22.54
CA GLU A 138 -14.57 26.82 22.92
C GLU A 138 -14.40 25.85 21.76
N LEU A 139 -14.86 26.24 20.56
CA LEU A 139 -14.67 25.48 19.33
C LEU A 139 -13.17 25.26 19.05
N ARG A 140 -12.35 26.32 19.14
CA ARG A 140 -10.90 26.21 18.92
C ARG A 140 -10.24 25.30 19.96
N ALA A 141 -10.66 25.40 21.22
CA ALA A 141 -10.18 24.53 22.28
C ALA A 141 -10.57 23.07 22.04
N ALA A 142 -11.81 22.81 21.60
CA ALA A 142 -12.25 21.48 21.21
C ALA A 142 -11.45 20.95 20.02
N ALA A 143 -11.28 21.74 18.95
CA ALA A 143 -10.49 21.38 17.77
C ALA A 143 -9.04 21.03 18.14
N ARG A 144 -8.40 21.79 19.05
CA ARG A 144 -7.07 21.46 19.58
C ARG A 144 -7.05 20.11 20.29
N ARG A 145 -8.05 19.82 21.15
CA ARG A 145 -8.14 18.51 21.83
C ARG A 145 -8.26 17.37 20.82
N PHE A 146 -9.10 17.53 19.81
CA PHE A 146 -9.25 16.55 18.73
C PHE A 146 -7.99 16.38 17.89
N THR A 147 -7.26 17.47 17.63
CA THR A 147 -5.97 17.45 16.91
C THR A 147 -4.95 16.62 17.68
N TRP A 148 -4.79 16.88 18.98
CA TRP A 148 -3.87 16.12 19.83
C TRP A 148 -4.30 14.65 19.98
N ALA A 149 -5.60 14.39 20.12
CA ALA A 149 -6.12 13.03 20.24
C ALA A 149 -5.88 12.21 18.96
N THR A 150 -6.16 12.77 17.79
CA THR A 150 -5.92 12.08 16.51
C THR A 150 -4.43 11.91 16.22
N PHE A 151 -3.61 12.92 16.54
CA PHE A 151 -2.15 12.78 16.47
C PHE A 151 -1.66 11.63 17.36
N ALA A 152 -2.10 11.58 18.62
CA ALA A 152 -1.73 10.50 19.53
C ALA A 152 -2.20 9.13 19.02
N ALA A 153 -3.42 9.02 18.50
CA ALA A 153 -3.95 7.79 17.93
C ALA A 153 -3.09 7.29 16.75
N ILE A 154 -2.72 8.18 15.82
CA ILE A 154 -1.82 7.85 14.70
C ILE A 154 -0.46 7.35 15.21
N ASN A 155 0.12 8.04 16.19
CA ASN A 155 1.42 7.66 16.74
C ASN A 155 1.36 6.31 17.48
N VAL A 156 0.32 6.05 18.25
CA VAL A 156 0.12 4.76 18.93
C VAL A 156 0.06 3.62 17.91
N PHE A 157 -0.71 3.80 16.85
CA PHE A 157 -0.85 2.83 15.77
C PHE A 157 0.52 2.54 15.13
N PHE A 158 1.22 3.60 14.73
CA PHE A 158 2.55 3.50 14.13
C PHE A 158 3.59 2.83 15.02
N VAL A 159 3.60 3.12 16.34
CA VAL A 159 4.53 2.49 17.29
C VAL A 159 4.27 1.00 17.42
N VAL A 160 3.01 0.57 17.50
CA VAL A 160 2.65 -0.86 17.56
C VAL A 160 3.16 -1.58 16.31
N LEU A 161 2.99 -0.98 15.14
CA LEU A 161 3.46 -1.53 13.88
C LEU A 161 4.99 -1.61 13.82
N LEU A 162 5.69 -0.55 14.23
CA LEU A 162 7.14 -0.53 14.28
C LEU A 162 7.70 -1.59 15.21
N ILE A 163 7.04 -1.87 16.34
CA ILE A 163 7.42 -2.96 17.24
C ILE A 163 7.28 -4.31 16.53
N GLY A 164 6.16 -4.55 15.86
CA GLY A 164 5.93 -5.78 15.09
C GLY A 164 6.96 -5.97 13.96
N PHE A 165 7.23 -4.90 13.22
CA PHE A 165 8.25 -4.90 12.16
C PHE A 165 9.66 -5.12 12.73
N ALA A 166 10.01 -4.45 13.82
CA ALA A 166 11.31 -4.63 14.48
C ALA A 166 11.48 -6.06 15.01
N TYR A 167 10.41 -6.69 15.49
CA TYR A 167 10.41 -8.09 15.91
C TYR A 167 10.72 -9.03 14.73
N GLU A 168 10.04 -8.86 13.60
CA GLU A 168 10.29 -9.66 12.38
C GLU A 168 11.72 -9.45 11.85
N TRP A 169 12.17 -8.19 11.82
CA TRP A 169 13.52 -7.84 11.42
C TRP A 169 14.57 -8.50 12.31
N ARG A 170 14.39 -8.43 13.64
CA ARG A 170 15.29 -9.07 14.61
C ARG A 170 15.29 -10.60 14.47
N THR A 171 14.14 -11.19 14.19
CA THR A 171 14.00 -12.64 13.99
C THR A 171 14.75 -13.12 12.75
N GLY A 172 15.03 -12.21 11.80
CA GLY A 172 15.75 -12.51 10.56
C GLY A 172 14.89 -13.30 9.58
N SER A 173 13.56 -13.18 9.68
CA SER A 173 12.61 -13.73 8.71
C SER A 173 12.77 -13.09 7.32
N LEU A 174 13.42 -11.94 7.26
CA LEU A 174 13.74 -11.19 6.05
C LEU A 174 15.13 -11.51 5.45
N ASP A 175 15.96 -12.31 6.13
CA ASP A 175 17.31 -12.62 5.65
C ASP A 175 17.27 -13.64 4.51
N TRP A 176 17.78 -13.30 3.33
CA TRP A 176 17.82 -14.22 2.17
C TRP A 176 18.95 -15.26 2.25
N VAL A 177 20.04 -14.97 2.96
CA VAL A 177 21.29 -15.77 2.95
C VAL A 177 21.20 -17.07 3.76
N LYS A 178 20.31 -17.15 4.77
CA LYS A 178 20.15 -18.33 5.64
C LYS A 178 19.54 -19.55 4.93
N ALA A 179 18.91 -19.39 3.77
CA ALA A 179 18.31 -20.50 3.02
C ALA A 179 19.36 -21.47 2.43
N LEU A 180 20.46 -20.92 1.92
CA LEU A 180 21.51 -21.70 1.25
C LEU A 180 22.41 -22.46 2.24
N SER A 181 22.56 -21.96 3.46
CA SER A 181 23.45 -22.56 4.46
C SER A 181 22.86 -23.82 5.12
N ARG A 182 21.54 -23.90 5.34
CA ARG A 182 20.90 -25.10 5.93
C ARG A 182 20.75 -26.26 4.93
N GLN A 183 20.46 -26.00 3.65
CA GLN A 183 20.45 -27.06 2.64
C GLN A 183 21.83 -27.72 2.48
N ARG A 184 22.91 -26.95 2.59
CA ARG A 184 24.28 -27.48 2.52
C ARG A 184 24.64 -28.31 3.75
N ALA A 185 24.12 -27.96 4.93
CA ALA A 185 24.34 -28.70 6.17
C ALA A 185 23.55 -30.03 6.23
N MET A 186 22.38 -30.10 5.58
CA MET A 186 21.58 -31.34 5.47
C MET A 186 22.01 -32.29 4.35
N ARG A 187 23.18 -32.08 3.73
CA ARG A 187 23.83 -33.07 2.88
C ARG A 187 24.98 -33.81 3.57
N PRO A 188 24.78 -34.55 4.69
CA PRO A 188 25.70 -35.59 5.08
C PRO A 188 25.25 -36.96 4.52
N ALA A 189 26.24 -37.75 4.09
CA ALA A 189 26.20 -39.20 3.85
C ALA A 189 25.65 -39.81 2.54
N ARG A 190 24.67 -39.25 1.82
CA ARG A 190 24.17 -39.99 0.61
C ARG A 190 25.14 -40.01 -0.58
N ALA A 191 26.09 -39.07 -0.64
CA ALA A 191 27.10 -39.01 -1.69
C ALA A 191 28.31 -39.95 -1.44
N ALA A 192 28.43 -40.52 -0.23
CA ALA A 192 29.53 -41.43 0.11
C ALA A 192 29.21 -42.91 -0.18
N GLU A 193 27.92 -43.27 -0.29
CA GLU A 193 27.50 -44.68 -0.42
C GLU A 193 27.30 -45.17 -1.86
N THR A 194 27.37 -44.31 -2.88
CA THR A 194 27.05 -44.68 -4.28
C THR A 194 28.14 -44.32 -5.28
N SER A 195 29.41 -44.41 -4.88
CA SER A 195 30.52 -44.46 -5.85
C SER A 195 30.74 -45.91 -6.25
N PRO A 196 30.17 -46.44 -7.34
CA PRO A 196 30.58 -47.74 -7.85
C PRO A 196 32.07 -47.68 -8.14
N ALA A 197 32.82 -48.65 -7.62
CA ALA A 197 34.26 -48.76 -7.79
C ALA A 197 34.64 -48.54 -9.26
N ARG A 198 35.41 -47.48 -9.53
CA ARG A 198 35.98 -47.24 -10.85
C ARG A 198 36.87 -48.43 -11.18
N THR A 199 36.46 -49.27 -12.12
CA THR A 199 37.36 -50.23 -12.76
C THR A 199 38.44 -49.44 -13.51
N PRO A 200 39.73 -49.79 -13.36
CA PRO A 200 40.79 -49.13 -14.11
C PRO A 200 40.62 -49.49 -15.59
N VAL A 201 40.34 -48.48 -16.42
CA VAL A 201 40.40 -48.61 -17.87
C VAL A 201 41.88 -48.78 -18.22
N LEU A 202 42.27 -50.01 -18.57
CA LEU A 202 43.58 -50.31 -19.13
C LEU A 202 43.68 -49.59 -20.49
N SER A 203 44.57 -48.60 -20.58
CA SER A 203 45.03 -48.03 -21.84
C SER A 203 45.90 -49.07 -22.56
N ALA A 204 45.49 -49.46 -23.77
CA ALA A 204 46.31 -50.21 -24.72
C ALA A 204 47.33 -49.29 -25.40
#